data_AF-A0A5C6DZ00-F1
#
_entry.id   AF-A0A5C6DZ00-F1
#
_cell.length_a   1.000
_cell.length_b   1.000
_cell.length_c   1.000
_cell.angle_alpha   90.00
_cell.angle_beta   90.00
_cell.angle_gamma   90.00
#
_symmetry.space_group_name_H-M   'P 1'
#
loop_
_entity.id
_entity.type
_entity.pdbx_description
1 polymer ?
#
loop_
_entity_poly.entity_id
_entity_poly.type
_entity_poly.pdbx_seq_one_letter_code
_entity_poly.pdbx_strand_id
1 'polypeptide(L)'
;MPLYEVEQYEIHSTKYRVIADSPADAIAQVLDGEADQIDDSMEFIEVADDIGLPLDEYDELAEKISKLGVPVDEHFIPSIRSISAVNVTGEGTPTTEAER
;
A
#
# COMPACT_ATOMS: atom_id res chain seq x y z
N MET A 1 10.66 14.02 4.76
CA MET A 1 9.35 13.48 4.41
C MET A 1 9.56 12.05 3.93
N PRO A 2 8.87 11.06 4.51
CA PRO A 2 8.99 9.66 4.08
C PRO A 2 8.27 9.41 2.74
N LEU A 3 8.70 8.38 2.00
CA LEU A 3 8.11 7.92 0.73
C LEU A 3 7.67 6.48 0.91
N TYR A 4 6.50 6.12 0.37
CA TYR A 4 5.93 4.78 0.50
C TYR A 4 5.57 4.19 -0.87
N GLU A 5 5.76 2.88 -1.01
CA GLU A 5 5.23 2.08 -2.11
C GLU A 5 4.05 1.25 -1.59
N VAL A 6 2.92 1.29 -2.29
CA VAL A 6 1.66 0.63 -1.92
C VAL A 6 1.19 -0.23 -3.09
N GLU A 7 0.85 -1.49 -2.83
CA GLU A 7 0.32 -2.43 -3.83
C GLU A 7 -1.17 -2.69 -3.59
N GLN A 8 -2.01 -2.46 -4.61
CA GLN A 8 -3.46 -2.65 -4.55
C GLN A 8 -3.92 -3.89 -5.36
N TYR A 9 -4.97 -4.58 -4.91
CA TYR A 9 -5.59 -5.77 -5.53
C TYR A 9 -6.97 -5.47 -6.14
N GLU A 10 -7.11 -5.67 -7.46
CA GLU A 10 -8.39 -5.79 -8.18
C GLU A 10 -8.27 -6.71 -9.42
N ILE A 11 -8.37 -8.05 -9.34
CA ILE A 11 -8.22 -9.02 -10.48
C ILE A 11 -6.84 -8.93 -11.21
N HIS A 12 -6.07 -7.88 -10.96
CA HIS A 12 -4.68 -7.59 -11.29
C HIS A 12 -4.09 -6.78 -10.13
N SER A 13 -2.78 -6.89 -9.89
CA SER A 13 -2.08 -5.99 -8.97
C SER A 13 -1.62 -4.73 -9.70
N THR A 14 -1.56 -3.63 -8.98
CA THR A 14 -0.98 -2.37 -9.47
C THR A 14 -0.17 -1.73 -8.35
N LYS A 15 1.02 -1.23 -8.69
CA LYS A 15 1.93 -0.57 -7.76
C LYS A 15 1.85 0.94 -7.90
N TYR A 16 1.72 1.60 -6.76
CA TYR A 16 1.63 3.05 -6.66
C TYR A 16 2.77 3.64 -5.84
N ARG A 17 3.21 4.84 -6.22
CA ARG A 17 4.15 5.65 -5.45
C ARG A 17 3.41 6.81 -4.81
N VAL A 18 3.56 6.95 -3.49
CA VAL A 18 2.81 7.95 -2.72
C VAL A 18 3.73 8.69 -1.76
N ILE A 19 3.61 10.02 -1.75
CA ILE A 19 4.22 10.88 -0.74
C ILE A 19 3.16 11.17 0.32
N ALA A 20 3.37 10.63 1.53
CA ALA A 20 2.42 10.77 2.63
C ALA A 20 3.13 10.86 3.97
N ASP A 21 2.45 11.41 4.98
CA ASP A 21 2.99 11.54 6.34
C ASP A 21 2.91 10.23 7.13
N SER A 22 2.06 9.30 6.72
CA SER A 22 1.94 7.97 7.31
C SER A 22 1.50 6.91 6.30
N PRO A 23 1.69 5.60 6.61
CA PRO A 23 1.16 4.52 5.78
C PRO A 23 -0.36 4.56 5.60
N ALA A 24 -1.10 5.03 6.62
CA ALA A 24 -2.56 5.16 6.54
C ALA A 24 -2.96 6.25 5.52
N ASP A 25 -2.27 7.39 5.54
CA ASP A 25 -2.48 8.47 4.59
C ASP A 25 -2.11 8.02 3.16
N ALA A 26 -1.08 7.20 3.01
CA ALA A 26 -0.70 6.62 1.72
C ALA A 26 -1.79 5.71 1.15
N ILE A 27 -2.37 4.83 1.99
CA ILE A 27 -3.46 3.94 1.59
C ILE A 27 -4.72 4.74 1.21
N ALA A 28 -5.07 5.76 1.98
CA ALA A 28 -6.21 6.62 1.67
C ALA A 28 -6.05 7.30 0.31
N GLN A 29 -4.87 7.89 0.03
CA GLN A 29 -4.59 8.52 -1.27
C GLN A 29 -4.70 7.56 -2.46
N VAL A 30 -4.28 6.30 -2.31
CA VAL A 30 -4.46 5.28 -3.37
C VAL A 30 -5.94 5.01 -3.61
N LEU A 31 -6.73 4.81 -2.55
CA LEU A 31 -8.15 4.49 -2.66
C LEU A 31 -8.99 5.66 -3.17
N ASP A 32 -8.56 6.90 -2.91
CA ASP A 32 -9.18 8.12 -3.44
C ASP A 32 -8.75 8.41 -4.90
N GLY A 33 -7.82 7.63 -5.47
CA GLY A 33 -7.34 7.77 -6.85
C GLY A 33 -6.36 8.92 -7.05
N GLU A 34 -5.67 9.36 -5.99
CA GLU A 34 -4.73 10.49 -6.01
C GLU A 34 -3.27 10.07 -6.16
N ALA A 35 -2.98 8.77 -6.30
CA ALA A 35 -1.64 8.21 -6.36
C ALA A 35 -1.10 8.03 -7.80
N ASP A 36 0.21 8.17 -7.96
CA ASP A 36 0.89 7.91 -9.24
C ASP A 36 1.23 6.42 -9.38
N GLN A 37 0.75 5.80 -10.46
CA GLN A 37 1.08 4.42 -10.83
C GLN A 37 2.54 4.32 -11.29
N ILE A 38 3.26 3.28 -10.82
CA ILE A 38 4.69 3.07 -11.10
C ILE A 38 4.92 2.36 -12.42
N ASP A 39 4.00 1.46 -12.82
CA ASP A 39 4.08 0.71 -14.06
C ASP A 39 2.69 0.33 -14.60
N ASP A 40 2.62 0.05 -15.91
CA ASP A 40 1.43 -0.50 -16.57
C ASP A 40 1.34 -2.03 -16.40
N SER A 41 1.99 -2.62 -15.39
CA SER A 41 1.99 -4.08 -15.24
C SER A 41 0.61 -4.56 -14.77
N MET A 42 0.00 -5.44 -15.57
CA MET A 42 -1.21 -6.18 -15.19
C MET A 42 -0.79 -7.59 -14.81
N GLU A 43 -0.21 -7.75 -13.62
CA GLU A 43 0.04 -9.08 -13.08
C GLU A 43 -1.30 -9.66 -12.62
N PHE A 44 -1.81 -10.65 -13.37
CA PHE A 44 -3.05 -11.33 -13.04
C PHE A 44 -2.84 -12.26 -11.85
N ILE A 45 -3.63 -12.06 -10.80
CA ILE A 45 -3.59 -12.91 -9.61
C ILE A 45 -4.62 -14.03 -9.82
N GLU A 46 -4.14 -15.23 -10.13
CA GLU A 46 -4.98 -16.39 -10.46
C GLU A 46 -5.73 -16.98 -9.25
N VAL A 47 -5.35 -16.62 -8.02
CA VAL A 47 -5.92 -17.20 -6.79
C VAL A 47 -6.31 -16.10 -5.80
N ALA A 48 -7.58 -16.10 -5.37
CA ALA A 48 -8.15 -15.15 -4.41
C ALA A 48 -7.73 -15.41 -2.94
N ASP A 49 -6.55 -15.99 -2.73
CA ASP A 49 -5.98 -16.19 -1.38
C ASP A 49 -5.36 -14.89 -0.85
N ASP A 50 -4.99 -13.95 -1.74
CA ASP A 50 -4.48 -12.61 -1.41
C ASP A 50 -5.65 -11.62 -1.23
N ILE A 51 -6.48 -11.81 -0.18
CA ILE A 51 -7.69 -10.99 0.09
C ILE A 51 -7.42 -9.58 0.62
N GLY A 52 -6.18 -9.29 1.03
CA GLY A 52 -5.77 -7.99 1.57
C GLY A 52 -4.56 -8.10 2.50
N LEU A 53 -4.18 -6.97 3.11
CA LEU A 53 -3.03 -6.86 4.01
C LEU A 53 -3.49 -7.33 5.38
N PRO A 54 -2.99 -8.47 5.89
CA PRO A 54 -3.49 -9.03 7.13
C PRO A 54 -3.13 -8.11 8.32
N LEU A 55 -3.99 -8.08 9.34
CA LEU A 55 -3.88 -7.11 10.45
C LEU A 55 -3.05 -7.59 11.64
N ASP A 56 -2.71 -8.87 11.68
CA ASP A 56 -1.93 -9.50 12.74
C ASP A 56 -0.60 -8.79 13.07
N GLU A 57 -0.01 -8.09 12.11
CA GLU A 57 1.18 -7.23 12.31
C GLU A 57 0.89 -5.72 12.17
N TYR A 58 -0.36 -5.33 11.91
CA TYR A 58 -0.77 -3.99 11.47
C TYR A 58 -1.97 -3.39 12.24
N ASP A 59 -2.26 -3.84 13.46
CA ASP A 59 -3.38 -3.35 14.29
C ASP A 59 -3.44 -1.81 14.42
N GLU A 60 -2.30 -1.16 14.67
CA GLU A 60 -2.23 0.31 14.77
C GLU A 60 -2.49 1.02 13.43
N LEU A 61 -2.16 0.35 12.32
CA LEU A 61 -2.41 0.86 10.97
C LEU A 61 -3.91 0.77 10.64
N ALA A 62 -4.55 -0.34 10.99
CA ALA A 62 -6.01 -0.52 10.83
C ALA A 62 -6.81 0.58 11.52
N GLU A 63 -6.46 0.91 12.78
CA GLU A 63 -7.12 1.96 13.54
C GLU A 63 -6.98 3.34 12.87
N LYS A 64 -5.79 3.64 12.32
CA LYS A 64 -5.53 4.90 11.61
C LYS A 64 -6.31 4.98 10.31
N ILE A 65 -6.35 3.91 9.51
CA ILE A 65 -7.12 3.84 8.27
C ILE A 65 -8.61 4.00 8.54
N SER A 66 -9.14 3.34 9.57
CA SER A 66 -10.54 3.47 9.99
C SER A 66 -10.90 4.92 10.35
N LYS A 67 -10.00 5.64 11.03
CA LYS A 67 -10.18 7.08 11.35
C LYS A 67 -10.20 7.98 10.12
N LEU A 68 -9.60 7.56 9.01
CA LEU A 68 -9.65 8.26 7.71
C LEU A 68 -10.96 7.97 6.94
N GLY A 69 -11.85 7.13 7.49
CA GLY A 69 -13.13 6.79 6.84
C GLY A 69 -13.03 5.68 5.80
N VAL A 70 -11.86 5.07 5.65
CA VAL A 70 -11.63 3.93 4.77
C VAL A 70 -12.15 2.65 5.46
N PRO A 71 -12.99 1.85 4.79
CA PRO A 71 -13.46 0.57 5.34
C PRO A 71 -12.31 -0.41 5.57
N VAL A 72 -12.24 -1.00 6.76
CA VAL A 72 -11.30 -2.06 7.13
C VAL A 72 -12.12 -3.27 7.60
N ASP A 73 -11.73 -4.48 7.17
CA ASP A 73 -12.34 -5.72 7.64
C ASP A 73 -11.78 -6.13 9.02
N GLU A 74 -12.42 -7.07 9.72
CA GLU A 74 -11.96 -7.54 11.04
C GLU A 74 -10.56 -8.20 11.00
N HIS A 75 -10.12 -8.67 9.82
CA HIS A 75 -8.89 -9.46 9.71
C HIS A 75 -7.85 -8.92 8.70
N PHE A 76 -8.24 -8.05 7.77
CA PHE A 76 -7.36 -7.52 6.74
C PHE A 76 -7.79 -6.13 6.25
N ILE A 77 -6.88 -5.37 5.65
CA ILE A 77 -7.20 -4.17 4.87
C ILE A 77 -7.54 -4.63 3.45
N PRO A 78 -8.79 -4.49 2.99
CA PRO A 78 -9.20 -4.96 1.67
C PRO A 78 -8.40 -4.29 0.57
N SER A 79 -8.15 -5.04 -0.50
CA SER A 79 -7.53 -4.51 -1.72
C SER A 79 -6.12 -3.95 -1.55
N ILE A 80 -5.46 -4.05 -0.40
CA ILE A 80 -4.05 -3.68 -0.25
C ILE A 80 -3.25 -4.96 -0.03
N ARG A 81 -2.19 -5.22 -0.79
CA ARG A 81 -1.40 -6.45 -0.66
C ARG A 81 -0.16 -6.25 0.21
N SER A 82 0.47 -5.09 0.05
CA SER A 82 1.70 -4.75 0.77
C SER A 82 1.84 -3.23 0.86
N ILE A 83 2.56 -2.79 1.90
CA ILE A 83 3.00 -1.42 2.06
C ILE A 83 4.45 -1.41 2.55
N SER A 84 5.30 -0.60 1.95
CA SER A 84 6.72 -0.52 2.31
C SER A 84 7.22 0.91 2.28
N ALA A 85 8.01 1.29 3.29
CA ALA A 85 8.73 2.54 3.27
C ALA A 85 9.93 2.43 2.33
N VAL A 86 10.17 3.46 1.52
CA VAL A 86 11.31 3.52 0.60
C VAL A 86 12.17 4.74 0.88
N ASN A 87 13.49 4.57 0.77
CA ASN A 87 14.45 5.64 0.99
C ASN A 87 14.52 6.56 -0.24
N VAL A 88 14.44 7.87 -0.01
CA VAL A 88 14.69 8.89 -1.04
C VAL A 88 16.17 9.25 -1.01
N THR A 89 16.96 8.70 -1.94
CA THR A 89 18.29 9.24 -2.21
C THR A 89 18.16 10.48 -3.08
N GLY A 90 19.12 11.42 -2.97
CA GLY A 90 19.08 12.75 -3.59
C GLY A 90 18.97 12.80 -5.13
N GLU A 91 18.89 11.65 -5.81
CA GLU A 91 18.70 11.53 -7.26
C GLU A 91 17.33 10.94 -7.65
N GLY A 92 16.38 10.82 -6.71
CA GLY A 92 15.00 10.40 -7.02
C GLY A 92 14.87 8.94 -7.42
N THR A 93 15.89 8.11 -7.18
CA THR A 93 15.83 6.66 -7.42
C THR A 93 15.67 5.95 -6.08
N PRO A 94 14.52 5.30 -5.81
CA PRO A 94 14.32 4.54 -4.59
C PRO A 94 15.06 3.21 -4.65
N THR A 95 15.66 2.84 -3.53
CA THR A 95 16.21 1.49 -3.28
C THR A 95 15.48 0.89 -2.08
N THR A 96 14.90 -0.29 -2.28
CA THR A 96 14.32 -1.14 -1.22
C THR A 96 15.45 -1.76 -0.40
N GLU A 97 15.43 -1.56 0.92
CA GLU A 97 16.29 -2.34 1.82
C GLU A 97 15.73 -3.77 1.90
N ALA A 98 16.51 -4.75 1.47
CA ALA A 98 16.21 -6.16 1.70
C ALA A 98 16.40 -6.46 3.20
N GLU A 99 15.32 -6.87 3.87
CA GLU A 99 15.36 -7.34 5.26
C GLU A 99 16.27 -8.58 5.37
N ARG A 100 17.06 -8.63 6.45
CA ARG A 100 18.00 -9.73 6.79
C ARG A 100 17.36 -10.76 7.70
#